data_AF-A0A0A0NBG5-F1
#
_entry.id   AF-A0A0A0NBG5-F1
#
_cell.length_a   1.000
_cell.length_b   1.000
_cell.length_c   1.000
_cell.angle_alpha   90.00
_cell.angle_beta   90.00
_cell.angle_gamma   90.00
#
_symmetry.space_group_name_H-M   'P 1'
#
loop_
_entity.id
_entity.type
_entity.pdbx_description
1 polymer ?
#
loop_
_entity_poly.entity_id
_entity_poly.type
_entity_poly.pdbx_seq_one_letter_code
_entity_poly.pdbx_strand_id
1 'polypeptide(L)'
;MPTDPLIHPHETLTTPSGERVDIDTEMLPVIRELWRLSFTTSACCQDVGEATAGVRAKRATPLGYGGDAFIDYHRGWALLKLPIPDAMRLVALLAETPAFADQVRHPWRPGSWRMNVPLEPDGLSEAALLHFPRQQLPQLAETLRDR
;
A
#
# COMPACT_ATOMS: atom_id res chain seq x y z
N MET A 1 -19.99 -2.85 -8.14
CA MET A 1 -19.16 -2.31 -9.24
C MET A 1 -18.25 -3.41 -9.73
N PRO A 2 -17.91 -3.51 -11.03
CA PRO A 2 -16.91 -4.48 -11.46
C PRO A 2 -15.58 -4.14 -10.77
N THR A 3 -15.04 -5.12 -10.05
CA THR A 3 -13.70 -5.04 -9.47
C THR A 3 -12.69 -4.74 -10.57
N ASP A 4 -11.68 -3.92 -10.25
CA ASP A 4 -10.60 -3.66 -11.19
C ASP A 4 -9.91 -4.98 -11.55
N PRO A 5 -9.48 -5.16 -12.82
CA PRO A 5 -8.81 -6.37 -13.23
C PRO A 5 -7.49 -6.53 -12.45
N LEU A 6 -7.18 -7.76 -12.05
CA LEU A 6 -5.88 -8.08 -11.46
C LEU A 6 -4.78 -7.88 -12.52
N ILE A 7 -3.75 -7.12 -12.14
CA ILE A 7 -2.65 -6.73 -13.03
C ILE A 7 -1.39 -7.54 -12.72
N HIS A 8 -1.06 -7.71 -11.44
CA HIS A 8 0.12 -8.44 -10.99
C HIS A 8 -0.19 -9.91 -10.68
N PRO A 9 0.84 -10.77 -10.65
CA PRO A 9 0.74 -12.10 -10.04
C PRO A 9 0.26 -11.97 -8.59
N HIS A 10 -0.72 -12.77 -8.20
CA HIS A 10 -1.36 -12.70 -6.89
C HIS A 10 -1.59 -14.10 -6.33
N GLU A 11 -1.71 -14.16 -5.00
CA GLU A 11 -2.21 -15.33 -4.29
C GLU A 11 -3.43 -14.97 -3.45
N THR A 12 -4.37 -15.89 -3.34
CA THR A 12 -5.51 -15.72 -2.44
C THR A 12 -5.10 -16.07 -1.01
N LEU A 13 -5.26 -15.14 -0.08
CA LEU A 13 -5.12 -15.36 1.36
C LEU A 13 -6.48 -15.30 2.07
N THR A 14 -6.54 -15.87 3.26
CA THR A 14 -7.63 -15.66 4.21
C THR A 14 -7.24 -14.56 5.19
N THR A 15 -8.04 -13.50 5.27
CA THR A 15 -7.85 -12.40 6.24
C THR A 15 -8.05 -12.90 7.67
N PRO A 16 -7.61 -12.15 8.69
CA PRO A 16 -7.91 -12.49 10.10
C PRO A 16 -9.41 -12.56 10.42
N SER A 17 -10.26 -11.87 9.64
CA SER A 17 -11.72 -11.93 9.77
C SER A 17 -12.36 -13.10 9.00
N GLY A 18 -11.57 -13.91 8.29
CA GLY A 18 -12.04 -15.10 7.56
C GLY A 18 -12.41 -14.85 6.09
N GLU A 19 -12.26 -13.63 5.58
CA GLU A 19 -12.53 -13.30 4.18
C GLU A 19 -11.42 -13.83 3.25
N ARG A 20 -11.74 -14.20 2.02
CA ARG A 20 -10.75 -14.55 0.99
C ARG A 20 -10.45 -13.34 0.11
N VAL A 21 -9.18 -12.96 0.02
CA VAL A 21 -8.72 -11.79 -0.74
C VAL A 21 -7.51 -12.13 -1.60
N ASP A 22 -7.45 -11.58 -2.81
CA ASP A 22 -6.28 -11.71 -3.70
C ASP A 22 -5.26 -10.61 -3.38
N ILE A 23 -4.02 -11.02 -3.14
CA ILE A 23 -2.92 -10.14 -2.74
C ILE A 23 -1.78 -10.31 -3.72
N ASP A 24 -1.27 -9.19 -4.24
CA ASP A 24 -0.05 -9.10 -5.05
C ASP A 24 1.09 -9.89 -4.38
N THR A 25 1.77 -10.74 -5.15
CA THR A 25 2.71 -11.75 -4.59
C THR A 25 3.84 -11.10 -3.80
N GLU A 26 4.33 -9.93 -4.24
CA GLU A 26 5.38 -9.19 -3.53
C GLU A 26 4.89 -8.52 -2.24
N MET A 27 3.58 -8.29 -2.10
CA MET A 27 2.97 -7.76 -0.87
C MET A 27 2.74 -8.84 0.18
N LEU A 28 2.66 -10.12 -0.21
CA LEU A 28 2.30 -11.22 0.70
C LEU A 28 3.15 -11.26 1.98
N PRO A 29 4.49 -11.13 1.95
CA PRO A 29 5.29 -11.17 3.17
C PRO A 29 4.93 -10.03 4.12
N VAL A 30 4.75 -8.81 3.60
CA VAL A 30 4.39 -7.63 4.41
C VAL A 30 2.99 -7.78 5.00
N ILE A 31 2.00 -8.17 4.18
CA ILE A 31 0.60 -8.32 4.62
C ILE A 31 0.47 -9.37 5.73
N ARG A 32 1.16 -10.51 5.60
CA ARG A 32 1.16 -11.56 6.63
C ARG A 32 1.72 -11.05 7.96
N GLU A 33 2.84 -10.32 7.94
CA GLU A 33 3.42 -9.78 9.18
C GLU A 33 2.57 -8.66 9.78
N LEU A 34 1.97 -7.79 8.96
CA LEU A 34 1.02 -6.79 9.43
C LEU A 34 -0.17 -7.44 10.15
N TRP A 35 -0.76 -8.49 9.56
CA TRP A 35 -1.86 -9.23 10.20
C TRP A 35 -1.42 -9.96 11.46
N ARG A 36 -0.23 -10.57 11.48
CA ARG A 36 0.35 -11.18 12.69
C ARG A 36 0.48 -10.16 13.84
N LEU A 37 0.84 -8.93 13.51
CA LEU A 37 0.97 -7.80 14.43
C LEU A 37 -0.36 -7.06 14.68
N SER A 38 -1.50 -7.65 14.31
CA SER A 38 -2.84 -7.10 14.51
C SER A 38 -3.06 -5.73 13.87
N PHE A 39 -2.41 -5.46 12.72
CA PHE A 39 -2.77 -4.31 11.87
C PHE A 39 -3.90 -4.68 10.93
N THR A 40 -4.88 -3.79 10.79
CA THR A 40 -5.94 -3.92 9.81
C THR A 40 -5.50 -3.37 8.47
N THR A 41 -5.71 -4.13 7.39
CA THR A 41 -5.46 -3.69 6.01
C THR A 41 -6.75 -3.80 5.21
N SER A 42 -7.03 -2.85 4.32
CA SER A 42 -8.22 -2.90 3.44
C SER A 42 -7.87 -3.04 1.96
N ALA A 43 -6.69 -2.59 1.53
CA ALA A 43 -6.17 -2.85 0.19
C ALA A 43 -4.64 -2.70 0.17
N CYS A 44 -4.00 -3.28 -0.84
CA CYS A 44 -2.59 -3.09 -1.09
C CYS A 44 -2.26 -3.23 -2.58
N CYS A 45 -1.12 -2.70 -3.00
CA CYS A 45 -0.59 -2.88 -4.35
C CYS A 45 0.94 -2.92 -4.29
N GLN A 46 1.57 -3.85 -5.03
CA GLN A 46 3.04 -3.88 -5.11
C GLN A 46 3.61 -2.75 -5.98
N ASP A 47 2.84 -2.25 -6.96
CA ASP A 47 3.25 -1.15 -7.85
C ASP A 47 2.04 -0.36 -8.38
N VAL A 48 1.79 0.82 -7.80
CA VAL A 48 0.61 1.63 -8.11
C VAL A 48 0.64 2.14 -9.55
N GLY A 49 1.82 2.52 -10.06
CA GLY A 49 1.96 3.01 -11.43
C GLY A 49 1.66 1.91 -12.45
N GLU A 50 2.26 0.73 -12.29
CA GLU A 50 2.01 -0.43 -13.17
C GLU A 50 0.55 -0.89 -13.10
N ALA A 51 -0.02 -1.00 -11.88
CA ALA A 51 -1.42 -1.37 -11.71
C ALA A 51 -2.36 -0.37 -12.39
N THR A 52 -2.16 0.93 -12.15
CA THR A 52 -3.03 1.98 -12.72
C THR A 52 -2.96 1.98 -14.25
N ALA A 53 -1.76 1.87 -14.81
CA ALA A 53 -1.57 1.76 -16.26
C ALA A 53 -2.25 0.51 -16.84
N GLY A 54 -2.10 -0.63 -16.17
CA GLY A 54 -2.71 -1.90 -16.58
C GLY A 54 -4.23 -1.88 -16.53
N VAL A 55 -4.82 -1.34 -15.47
CA VAL A 55 -6.28 -1.17 -15.35
C VAL A 55 -6.79 -0.24 -16.45
N ARG A 56 -6.12 0.90 -16.67
CA ARG A 56 -6.50 1.87 -17.70
C ARG A 56 -6.47 1.26 -19.11
N ALA A 57 -5.50 0.40 -19.40
CA ALA A 57 -5.41 -0.28 -20.70
C ALA A 57 -6.48 -1.36 -20.91
N LYS A 58 -6.97 -1.99 -19.83
CA LYS A 58 -7.96 -3.09 -19.89
C LYS A 58 -9.41 -2.62 -19.78
N ARG A 59 -9.67 -1.42 -19.24
CA ARG A 59 -11.02 -0.91 -19.07
C ARG A 59 -11.55 -0.23 -20.33
N ALA A 60 -12.84 -0.45 -20.61
CA ALA A 60 -13.56 0.22 -21.68
C ALA A 60 -13.91 1.68 -21.34
N THR A 61 -14.05 1.99 -20.05
CA THR A 61 -14.34 3.34 -19.54
C THR A 61 -13.10 3.97 -18.95
N PRO A 62 -12.82 5.27 -19.21
CA PRO A 62 -11.72 5.97 -18.58
C PRO A 62 -11.79 5.90 -17.05
N LEU A 63 -10.63 5.74 -16.42
CA LEU A 63 -10.52 5.97 -14.98
C LEU A 63 -10.71 7.46 -14.71
N GLY A 64 -11.52 7.81 -13.70
CA GLY A 64 -11.64 9.19 -13.21
C GLY A 64 -10.40 9.69 -12.46
N TYR A 65 -9.32 8.91 -12.47
CA TYR A 65 -8.02 9.17 -11.87
C TYR A 65 -6.91 8.52 -12.73
N GLY A 66 -5.63 8.69 -12.39
CA GLY A 66 -4.56 7.93 -13.04
C GLY A 66 -4.16 8.42 -14.43
N GLY A 67 -4.05 9.74 -14.60
CA GLY A 67 -3.41 10.34 -15.79
C GLY A 67 -1.92 9.98 -15.90
N ASP A 68 -1.29 10.32 -17.02
CA ASP A 68 0.09 9.89 -17.32
C ASP A 68 1.09 10.34 -16.24
N ALA A 69 1.02 11.60 -15.81
CA ALA A 69 1.88 12.10 -14.74
C ALA A 69 1.69 11.35 -13.40
N PHE A 70 0.48 10.89 -13.10
CA PHE A 70 0.22 10.09 -11.91
C PHE A 70 0.87 8.71 -12.02
N ILE A 71 0.69 8.05 -13.17
CA ILE A 71 1.27 6.73 -13.44
C ILE A 71 2.78 6.80 -13.36
N ASP A 72 3.39 7.74 -14.07
CA ASP A 72 4.85 7.87 -14.14
C ASP A 72 5.44 8.17 -12.77
N TYR A 73 4.78 9.03 -11.99
CA TYR A 73 5.20 9.35 -10.64
C TYR A 73 5.13 8.13 -9.69
N HIS A 74 4.10 7.28 -9.82
CA HIS A 74 3.87 6.14 -8.93
C HIS A 74 4.44 4.81 -9.43
N ARG A 75 5.13 4.76 -10.58
CA ARG A 75 5.89 3.57 -10.99
C ARG A 75 6.96 3.26 -9.95
N GLY A 76 7.04 2.01 -9.51
CA GLY A 76 7.95 1.58 -8.45
C GLY A 76 7.52 1.99 -7.04
N TRP A 77 6.30 2.49 -6.85
CA TRP A 77 5.72 2.76 -5.54
C TRP A 77 4.72 1.68 -5.15
N ALA A 78 4.95 1.02 -4.02
CA ALA A 78 3.96 0.17 -3.37
C ALA A 78 2.96 1.03 -2.57
N LEU A 79 1.80 0.45 -2.27
CA LEU A 79 0.74 1.08 -1.50
C LEU A 79 0.17 0.12 -0.45
N LEU A 80 -0.01 0.63 0.76
CA LEU A 80 -0.86 0.04 1.79
C LEU A 80 -2.04 0.99 2.08
N LYS A 81 -3.26 0.44 2.08
CA LYS A 81 -4.46 1.13 2.56
C LYS A 81 -4.86 0.55 3.92
N LEU A 82 -4.81 1.37 4.95
CA LEU A 82 -5.04 0.99 6.34
C LEU A 82 -6.03 1.99 6.98
N PRO A 83 -6.79 1.61 8.00
CA PRO A 83 -7.44 2.59 8.87
C PRO A 83 -6.41 3.59 9.42
N ILE A 84 -6.79 4.87 9.56
CA ILE A 84 -5.87 5.92 10.01
C ILE A 84 -5.12 5.55 11.31
N PRO A 85 -5.76 4.99 12.36
CA PRO A 85 -5.06 4.62 13.59
C PRO A 85 -3.95 3.57 13.36
N ASP A 86 -4.21 2.58 12.50
CA ASP A 86 -3.24 1.54 12.16
C ASP A 86 -2.08 2.09 11.31
N ALA A 87 -2.36 3.00 10.37
CA ALA A 87 -1.32 3.69 9.60
C ALA A 87 -0.40 4.49 10.51
N MET A 88 -0.96 5.26 11.45
CA MET A 88 -0.18 6.04 12.41
C MET A 88 0.65 5.14 13.35
N ARG A 89 0.09 4.02 13.80
CA ARG A 89 0.82 3.03 14.61
C ARG A 89 1.97 2.41 13.83
N LEU A 90 1.79 2.11 12.55
CA LEU A 90 2.85 1.56 11.70
C LEU A 90 3.98 2.57 11.51
N VAL A 91 3.64 3.82 11.19
CA VAL A 91 4.62 4.91 11.03
C VAL A 91 5.41 5.13 12.32
N ALA A 92 4.74 5.14 13.49
CA ALA A 92 5.41 5.29 14.77
C ALA A 92 6.37 4.12 15.06
N LEU A 93 5.95 2.88 14.80
CA LEU A 93 6.80 1.69 14.93
C LEU A 93 8.05 1.79 14.04
N LEU A 94 7.87 2.16 12.77
CA LEU A 94 8.97 2.30 11.82
C LEU A 94 9.90 3.48 12.15
N ALA A 95 9.37 4.54 12.77
CA ALA A 95 10.16 5.68 13.20
C ALA A 95 11.18 5.28 14.28
N GLU A 96 10.83 4.34 15.15
CA GLU A 96 11.73 3.77 16.16
C GLU A 96 12.56 2.59 15.65
N THR A 97 12.48 2.28 14.35
CA THR A 97 13.27 1.21 13.72
C THR A 97 14.44 1.82 12.97
N PRO A 98 15.71 1.55 13.34
CA PRO A 98 16.88 2.12 12.64
C PRO A 98 16.88 1.92 11.12
N ALA A 99 16.35 0.79 10.63
CA ALA A 99 16.26 0.48 9.21
C ALA A 99 15.32 1.41 8.41
N PHE A 100 14.32 2.02 9.06
CA PHE A 100 13.27 2.81 8.42
C PHE A 100 13.09 4.22 8.99
N ALA A 101 13.78 4.54 10.09
CA ALA A 101 13.62 5.80 10.80
C ALA A 101 13.79 7.00 9.87
N ASP A 102 14.78 6.98 8.98
CA ASP A 102 15.02 8.07 8.05
C ASP A 102 13.92 8.21 7.00
N GLN A 103 13.44 7.10 6.47
CA GLN A 103 12.42 7.04 5.42
C GLN A 103 11.06 7.56 5.91
N VAL A 104 10.73 7.36 7.20
CA VAL A 104 9.45 7.79 7.77
C VAL A 104 9.51 9.14 8.48
N ARG A 105 10.67 9.53 9.05
CA ARG A 105 10.81 10.81 9.77
C ARG A 105 11.14 11.99 8.85
N HIS A 106 11.78 11.75 7.71
CA HIS A 106 12.21 12.82 6.81
C HIS A 106 11.39 12.79 5.52
N PRO A 107 10.36 13.64 5.39
CA PRO A 107 9.56 13.68 4.17
C PRO A 107 10.40 14.22 2.99
N TRP A 108 9.97 13.87 1.77
CA TRP A 108 10.50 14.39 0.50
C TRP A 108 11.95 14.02 0.16
N ARG A 109 12.58 13.07 0.87
CA ARG A 109 13.86 12.50 0.47
C ARG A 109 13.65 11.30 -0.46
N PRO A 110 14.65 10.93 -1.28
CA PRO A 110 14.64 9.63 -1.94
C PRO A 110 14.45 8.52 -0.90
N GLY A 111 13.51 7.61 -1.14
CA GLY A 111 13.19 6.56 -0.17
C GLY A 111 12.05 6.89 0.80
N SER A 112 11.65 8.16 0.92
CA SER A 112 10.69 8.56 1.95
C SER A 112 9.28 8.03 1.70
N TRP A 113 8.64 7.64 2.79
CA TRP A 113 7.24 7.25 2.80
C TRP A 113 6.34 8.48 2.70
N ARG A 114 5.15 8.28 2.13
CA ARG A 114 4.13 9.33 1.99
C ARG A 114 2.79 8.79 2.44
N MET A 115 2.18 9.50 3.38
CA MET A 115 0.80 9.23 3.78
C MET A 115 -0.10 10.32 3.24
N ASN A 116 -1.21 9.93 2.63
CA ASN A 116 -2.30 10.84 2.33
C ASN A 116 -3.63 10.22 2.75
N VAL A 117 -4.54 11.07 3.23
CA VAL A 117 -5.92 10.69 3.55
C VAL A 117 -6.82 11.43 2.57
N PRO A 118 -7.54 10.73 1.67
CA PRO A 118 -8.43 11.38 0.71
C PRO A 118 -9.50 12.24 1.40
N LEU A 119 -9.87 13.33 0.75
CA LEU A 119 -11.04 14.13 1.12
C LEU A 119 -12.29 13.56 0.43
N GLU A 120 -13.36 13.40 1.19
CA GLU A 120 -14.69 12.94 0.79
C GLU A 120 -15.73 14.02 1.13
N PRO A 121 -16.96 13.99 0.58
CA PRO A 121 -17.95 15.06 0.78
C PRO A 121 -18.32 15.34 2.25
N ASP A 122 -18.20 14.34 3.11
CA ASP A 122 -18.53 14.37 4.54
C ASP A 122 -17.30 14.46 5.46
N GLY A 123 -16.08 14.50 4.91
CA GLY A 123 -14.86 14.64 5.71
C GLY A 123 -13.65 13.95 5.10
N LEU A 124 -12.76 13.47 5.95
CA LEU A 124 -11.63 12.65 5.53
C LEU A 124 -12.07 11.19 5.41
N SER A 125 -11.55 10.48 4.41
CA SER A 125 -11.72 9.03 4.28
C SER A 125 -11.26 8.32 5.56
N GLU A 126 -11.93 7.24 5.94
CA GLU A 126 -11.57 6.45 7.13
C GLU A 126 -10.20 5.74 7.00
N ALA A 127 -9.69 5.65 5.77
CA ALA A 127 -8.44 4.97 5.45
C ALA A 127 -7.36 5.93 4.95
N ALA A 128 -6.15 5.73 5.46
CA ALA A 128 -4.94 6.33 4.95
C ALA A 128 -4.34 5.49 3.81
N LEU A 129 -3.73 6.18 2.84
CA LEU A 129 -2.95 5.61 1.76
C LEU A 129 -1.46 5.86 2.07
N LEU A 130 -0.74 4.79 2.41
CA LEU A 130 0.70 4.80 2.64
C LEU A 130 1.44 4.33 1.39
N HIS A 131 2.09 5.27 0.72
CA HIS A 131 2.93 5.03 -0.44
C HIS A 131 4.41 4.97 -0.03
N PHE A 132 5.13 3.98 -0.55
CA PHE A 132 6.57 3.84 -0.33
C PHE A 132 7.23 3.14 -1.51
N PRO A 133 8.56 3.28 -1.70
CA PRO A 133 9.24 2.60 -2.80
C PRO A 133 9.15 1.07 -2.68
N ARG A 134 8.67 0.40 -3.73
CA ARG A 134 8.49 -1.06 -3.84
C ARG A 134 9.74 -1.83 -3.45
N GLN A 135 10.92 -1.32 -3.79
CA GLN A 135 12.22 -1.93 -3.45
C GLN A 135 12.43 -2.13 -1.93
N GLN A 136 11.66 -1.46 -1.08
CA GLN A 136 11.73 -1.60 0.39
C GLN A 136 10.89 -2.77 0.92
N LEU A 137 10.07 -3.43 0.09
CA LEU A 137 9.19 -4.53 0.52
C LEU A 137 9.93 -5.68 1.24
N PRO A 138 11.08 -6.19 0.74
CA PRO A 138 11.79 -7.28 1.42
C PRO A 138 12.26 -6.88 2.83
N GLN A 139 12.91 -5.71 2.93
CA GLN A 139 13.41 -5.19 4.21
C GLN A 139 12.28 -4.86 5.19
N LEU A 140 11.14 -4.38 4.68
CA LEU A 140 9.95 -4.10 5.48
C LEU A 140 9.41 -5.39 6.08
N ALA A 141 9.28 -6.45 5.28
CA ALA A 141 8.81 -7.75 5.77
C ALA A 141 9.72 -8.34 6.85
N GLU A 142 11.05 -8.28 6.66
CA GLU A 142 12.02 -8.70 7.67
C GLU A 142 11.89 -7.87 8.96
N THR A 143 11.83 -6.55 8.82
CA THR A 143 11.69 -5.65 9.96
C THR A 143 10.42 -5.92 10.76
N LEU A 144 9.29 -6.21 10.10
CA LEU A 144 8.03 -6.53 10.77
C LEU A 144 8.05 -7.92 11.42
N ARG A 145 8.76 -8.89 10.82
CA ARG A 145 8.92 -10.23 11.41
C ARG A 145 9.64 -10.19 12.76
N ASP A 146 10.61 -9.30 12.91
CA ASP A 146 11.43 -9.16 14.13
C ASP A 146 10.73 -8.39 15.27
N ARG A 147 9.43 -8.11 15.12
CA ARG A 147 8.58 -7.43 16.13
C ARG A 147 7.66 -8.40 16.85
#